data_AF-A0A938UR96-F1
#
_entry.id   AF-A0A938UR96-F1
#
_cell.length_a   1.000
_cell.length_b   1.000
_cell.length_c   1.000
_cell.angle_alpha   90.00
_cell.angle_beta   90.00
_cell.angle_gamma   90.00
#
_symmetry.space_group_name_H-M   'P 1'
#
loop_
_entity.id
_entity.type
_entity.pdbx_description
1 polymer ?
#
loop_
_entity_poly.entity_id
_entity_poly.type
_entity_poly.pdbx_seq_one_letter_code
_entity_poly.pdbx_strand_id
1 'polypeptide(L)'
;MTDTTRHWKRAGSRRGERILGARWWNPNPTPSSRRDAMAWAAGLLASAFALPLLAQSAAQGTEEDDEPAEPRTRASDLQRAVAWDVGDMTTHLQWPPPDLAVDVNGSSAWQQAVTTLASRLIPPDRWQPWYLSTLMQAAAQPHPAGRRLVEQLRPFCDDAAKRGLALGRGLRAALPDPLPKDLLLIIDLPGPQAVAVAAGLGDRAAPVWVLDNWPHPRGVVPSHLTLGTLLFFLPWLAGVRPAAANAAPGDLVPALVLDGNRLLAYSDASDRFDNRYLVRLPPVDALNGRGLARVLLVTDGDDCRDDLAETLYAWHTAGIAVRRVVARDFGESVVEDDAAPLHPLLGAQVRAPWLGLAGQEPALWSLVGLGGPAVQVDFASRRPGAVGWLPTKRATPFWLSDSANRPPAHHHGFVYRSYWYAGRGSVVAPGRSGSWTRSGGHYHGS
;
A
#
# COMPACT_ATOMS: atom_id res chain seq x y z
N MET A 1 -58.00 25.08 -30.74
CA MET A 1 -58.53 24.63 -32.04
C MET A 1 -57.46 23.77 -32.68
N THR A 2 -57.50 22.45 -32.47
CA THR A 2 -58.15 21.45 -33.37
C THR A 2 -57.41 21.36 -34.71
N ASP A 3 -57.02 20.22 -35.24
CA ASP A 3 -57.16 18.83 -34.81
C ASP A 3 -56.22 17.96 -35.66
N THR A 4 -55.85 16.84 -35.04
CA THR A 4 -55.45 15.54 -35.58
C THR A 4 -55.71 15.22 -37.07
N THR A 5 -54.75 14.56 -37.74
CA THR A 5 -54.94 13.15 -38.18
C THR A 5 -53.67 12.41 -38.61
N ARG A 6 -53.65 11.13 -38.26
CA ARG A 6 -52.60 10.12 -38.42
C ARG A 6 -52.63 9.49 -39.82
N HIS A 7 -51.48 8.98 -40.28
CA HIS A 7 -51.44 7.67 -40.94
C HIS A 7 -50.11 6.94 -40.67
N TRP A 8 -50.24 5.66 -40.30
CA TRP A 8 -49.18 4.67 -40.09
C TRP A 8 -49.04 3.78 -41.34
N LYS A 9 -47.80 3.43 -41.74
CA LYS A 9 -47.30 2.02 -41.85
C LYS A 9 -45.81 1.91 -42.29
N ARG A 10 -45.13 1.03 -41.54
CA ARG A 10 -43.79 0.35 -41.60
C ARG A 10 -43.16 0.18 -43.00
N ALA A 11 -41.83 0.04 -43.17
CA ALA A 11 -40.87 -0.83 -42.47
C ALA A 11 -39.41 -0.45 -42.77
N GLY A 12 -38.51 -0.72 -41.82
CA GLY A 12 -37.06 -0.56 -42.02
C GLY A 12 -36.27 -0.73 -40.72
N SER A 13 -36.04 -1.98 -40.31
CA SER A 13 -35.27 -2.34 -39.12
C SER A 13 -33.76 -2.02 -39.29
N ARG A 14 -33.22 -1.13 -38.46
CA ARG A 14 -31.78 -1.10 -38.11
C ARG A 14 -31.65 -1.32 -36.60
N ARG A 15 -31.14 -2.51 -36.25
CA ARG A 15 -30.61 -2.85 -34.91
C ARG A 15 -29.26 -2.16 -34.75
N GLY A 16 -29.04 -1.55 -33.59
CA GLY A 16 -27.74 -1.07 -33.15
C GLY A 16 -27.87 -0.41 -31.78
N GLU A 17 -27.36 -1.11 -30.77
CA GLU A 17 -26.99 -0.61 -29.43
C GLU A 17 -28.14 -0.19 -28.49
N ARG A 18 -28.80 -1.20 -27.93
CA ARG A 18 -29.27 -1.12 -26.53
C ARG A 18 -28.13 -1.58 -25.64
N ILE A 19 -27.60 -0.66 -24.83
CA ILE A 19 -26.81 -1.00 -23.64
C ILE A 19 -27.76 -1.73 -22.70
N LEU A 20 -27.64 -3.05 -22.66
CA LEU A 20 -28.31 -3.90 -21.68
C LEU A 20 -27.41 -3.98 -20.45
N GLY A 21 -27.86 -3.33 -19.38
CA GLY A 21 -27.35 -3.58 -18.05
C GLY A 21 -27.83 -4.92 -17.48
N ALA A 22 -26.97 -5.43 -16.59
CA ALA A 22 -27.25 -6.24 -15.40
C ALA A 22 -27.26 -7.78 -15.49
N ARG A 23 -26.62 -8.35 -14.44
CA ARG A 23 -26.90 -9.58 -13.68
C ARG A 23 -25.91 -10.76 -13.87
N TRP A 24 -24.98 -10.90 -12.92
CA TRP A 24 -24.34 -12.19 -12.57
C TRP A 24 -23.69 -12.19 -11.15
N TRP A 25 -24.41 -11.76 -10.11
CA TRP A 25 -24.02 -12.02 -8.70
C TRP A 25 -25.09 -12.87 -8.01
N ASN A 26 -24.67 -13.90 -7.27
CA ASN A 26 -25.01 -14.13 -5.85
C ASN A 26 -24.16 -15.29 -5.25
N PRO A 27 -23.30 -15.07 -4.24
CA PRO A 27 -22.78 -16.08 -3.34
C PRO A 27 -23.37 -15.91 -1.93
N ASN A 28 -24.04 -16.95 -1.44
CA ASN A 28 -24.01 -17.27 -0.02
C ASN A 28 -22.92 -18.33 0.19
N PRO A 29 -22.21 -18.30 1.33
CA PRO A 29 -21.95 -19.57 1.97
C PRO A 29 -22.19 -19.49 3.48
N THR A 30 -23.16 -20.25 3.96
CA THR A 30 -23.02 -20.93 5.25
C THR A 30 -22.35 -22.28 4.98
N PRO A 31 -21.32 -22.69 5.75
CA PRO A 31 -20.59 -23.92 5.48
C PRO A 31 -21.39 -25.13 5.96
N SER A 32 -21.78 -26.01 5.05
CA SER A 32 -22.38 -27.32 5.39
C SER A 32 -21.63 -28.46 4.72
N SER A 33 -20.32 -28.55 4.91
CA SER A 33 -19.63 -29.83 4.71
C SER A 33 -18.29 -29.88 5.43
N ARG A 34 -18.01 -31.02 6.10
CA ARG A 34 -16.71 -31.30 6.74
C ARG A 34 -15.54 -31.40 5.73
N ARG A 35 -15.82 -31.43 4.42
CA ARG A 35 -14.80 -31.52 3.36
C ARG A 35 -14.15 -30.16 3.05
N ASP A 36 -14.88 -29.05 3.21
CA ASP A 36 -14.33 -27.71 2.93
C ASP A 36 -13.42 -27.20 4.06
N ALA A 37 -13.65 -27.68 5.29
CA ALA A 37 -12.72 -27.46 6.40
C ALA A 37 -11.37 -28.17 6.20
N MET A 38 -11.35 -29.30 5.48
CA MET A 38 -10.10 -30.00 5.13
C MET A 38 -9.34 -29.31 3.99
N ALA A 39 -10.01 -28.64 3.07
CA ALA A 39 -9.34 -27.86 2.01
C ALA A 39 -8.57 -26.66 2.57
N TRP A 40 -9.11 -26.00 3.60
CA TRP A 40 -8.41 -24.93 4.32
C TRP A 40 -7.24 -25.45 5.19
N ALA A 41 -7.37 -26.63 5.79
CA ALA A 41 -6.29 -27.27 6.55
C ALA A 41 -5.14 -27.77 5.65
N ALA A 42 -5.44 -28.20 4.41
CA ALA A 42 -4.42 -28.60 3.44
C ALA A 42 -3.62 -27.41 2.88
N GLY A 43 -4.22 -26.21 2.83
CA GLY A 43 -3.57 -24.98 2.36
C GLY A 43 -2.45 -24.44 3.27
N LEU A 44 -2.36 -24.89 4.53
CA LEU A 44 -1.32 -24.45 5.48
C LEU A 44 -0.14 -25.43 5.61
N LEU A 45 -0.19 -26.60 4.95
CA LEU A 45 0.87 -27.62 5.05
C LEU A 45 1.54 -28.01 3.71
N ALA A 46 1.21 -27.39 2.59
CA ALA A 46 1.77 -27.74 1.28
C ALA A 46 2.79 -26.70 0.75
N SER A 47 3.79 -26.36 1.55
CA SER A 47 5.04 -25.79 1.05
C SER A 47 5.88 -26.87 0.37
N ALA A 48 5.66 -27.11 -0.93
CA ALA A 48 6.69 -27.43 -1.96
C ALA A 48 6.17 -28.15 -3.22
N PHE A 49 4.98 -28.77 -3.26
CA PHE A 49 4.56 -29.60 -4.42
C PHE A 49 3.05 -29.58 -4.71
N ALA A 50 2.44 -28.41 -4.87
CA ALA A 50 0.99 -28.29 -5.15
C ALA A 50 0.67 -27.88 -6.59
N LEU A 51 1.29 -28.52 -7.59
CA LEU A 51 0.96 -28.30 -9.01
C LEU A 51 0.03 -29.34 -9.68
N PRO A 52 -0.20 -30.59 -9.18
CA PRO A 52 -1.09 -31.51 -9.90
C PRO A 52 -2.53 -31.64 -9.36
N LEU A 53 -2.90 -31.03 -8.22
CA LEU A 53 -4.23 -31.21 -7.62
C LEU A 53 -5.34 -30.29 -8.19
N LEU A 54 -4.99 -29.25 -8.94
CA LEU A 54 -5.98 -28.38 -9.60
C LEU A 54 -6.49 -28.92 -10.96
N ALA A 55 -5.94 -30.03 -11.46
CA ALA A 55 -6.26 -30.55 -12.79
C ALA A 55 -7.33 -31.66 -12.82
N GLN A 56 -7.65 -32.31 -11.70
CA GLN A 56 -8.59 -33.46 -11.69
C GLN A 56 -10.06 -33.10 -11.46
N SER A 57 -10.40 -31.88 -11.07
CA SER A 57 -11.80 -31.46 -10.87
C SER A 57 -12.53 -31.07 -12.16
N ALA A 58 -11.84 -30.98 -13.30
CA ALA A 58 -12.42 -30.52 -14.56
C ALA A 58 -13.00 -31.64 -15.46
N ALA A 59 -12.93 -32.91 -15.04
CA ALA A 59 -13.23 -34.04 -15.93
C ALA A 59 -14.58 -34.73 -15.71
N GLN A 60 -15.42 -34.31 -14.76
CA GLN A 60 -16.74 -34.93 -14.54
C GLN A 60 -17.80 -33.90 -14.14
N GLY A 61 -18.66 -33.54 -15.09
CA GLY A 61 -19.83 -32.71 -14.87
C GLY A 61 -20.36 -32.13 -16.17
N THR A 62 -21.39 -32.75 -16.71
CA THR A 62 -22.23 -32.21 -17.80
C THR A 62 -23.36 -31.39 -17.16
N GLU A 63 -23.84 -30.39 -17.91
CA GLU A 63 -25.04 -29.55 -17.71
C GLU A 63 -24.81 -28.08 -17.25
N GLU A 64 -25.35 -27.19 -18.10
CA GLU A 64 -25.58 -25.74 -18.06
C GLU A 64 -24.38 -24.77 -18.23
N ASP A 65 -24.49 -23.96 -19.31
CA ASP A 65 -23.59 -22.89 -19.78
C ASP A 65 -23.50 -21.70 -18.81
N ASP A 66 -23.04 -21.92 -17.58
CA ASP A 66 -22.43 -20.88 -16.78
C ASP A 66 -20.91 -20.99 -16.95
N GLU A 67 -20.32 -20.20 -17.86
CA GLU A 67 -18.85 -20.07 -17.89
C GLU A 67 -18.39 -19.71 -16.46
N PRO A 68 -17.58 -20.54 -15.79
CA PRO A 68 -17.20 -20.30 -14.42
C PRO A 68 -16.44 -18.98 -14.39
N ALA A 69 -16.96 -18.01 -13.62
CA ALA A 69 -16.33 -16.70 -13.46
C ALA A 69 -14.85 -16.89 -13.11
N GLU A 70 -13.97 -16.46 -14.02
CA GLU A 70 -12.54 -16.71 -13.87
C GLU A 70 -12.05 -16.10 -12.54
N PRO A 71 -11.34 -16.88 -11.70
CA PRO A 71 -10.91 -16.41 -10.40
C PRO A 71 -9.89 -15.27 -10.57
N ARG A 72 -10.31 -14.06 -10.17
CA ARG A 72 -9.44 -12.88 -10.15
C ARG A 72 -8.27 -13.12 -9.20
N THR A 73 -7.07 -13.23 -9.76
CA THR A 73 -5.83 -13.40 -8.98
C THR A 73 -5.27 -12.04 -8.60
N ARG A 74 -4.83 -11.86 -7.35
CA ARG A 74 -4.17 -10.62 -6.92
C ARG A 74 -2.81 -10.47 -7.62
N ALA A 75 -2.41 -9.25 -7.93
CA ALA A 75 -1.12 -8.97 -8.55
C ALA A 75 0.06 -9.56 -7.76
N SER A 76 0.05 -9.42 -6.44
CA SER A 76 1.10 -9.97 -5.56
C SER A 76 1.13 -11.50 -5.55
N ASP A 77 -0.03 -12.17 -5.66
CA ASP A 77 -0.09 -13.63 -5.73
C ASP A 77 0.45 -14.14 -7.08
N LEU A 78 0.13 -13.43 -8.17
CA LEU A 78 0.68 -13.70 -9.50
C LEU A 78 2.21 -13.50 -9.53
N GLN A 79 2.69 -12.39 -8.99
CA GLN A 79 4.13 -12.10 -8.93
C GLN A 79 4.86 -13.11 -8.05
N ARG A 80 4.26 -13.53 -6.94
CA ARG A 80 4.80 -14.61 -6.08
C ARG A 80 4.87 -15.95 -6.82
N ALA A 81 3.86 -16.26 -7.63
CA ALA A 81 3.78 -17.52 -8.36
C ALA A 81 4.72 -17.58 -9.57
N VAL A 82 4.93 -16.47 -10.28
CA VAL A 82 5.69 -16.42 -11.52
C VAL A 82 7.05 -15.74 -11.32
N ALA A 83 7.03 -14.42 -11.15
CA ALA A 83 8.19 -13.57 -10.92
C ALA A 83 7.72 -12.12 -10.69
N TRP A 84 8.59 -11.31 -10.09
CA TRP A 84 8.35 -9.88 -9.86
C TRP A 84 8.02 -9.08 -11.13
N ASP A 85 8.52 -9.47 -12.31
CA ASP A 85 8.33 -8.81 -13.62
C ASP A 85 7.43 -9.60 -14.58
N VAL A 86 6.45 -10.31 -14.02
CA VAL A 86 5.46 -11.08 -14.78
C VAL A 86 4.80 -10.26 -15.89
N GLY A 87 4.89 -10.75 -17.13
CA GLY A 87 4.33 -10.07 -18.30
C GLY A 87 5.26 -9.04 -18.96
N ASP A 88 6.40 -8.70 -18.34
CA ASP A 88 7.40 -7.80 -18.92
C ASP A 88 8.83 -8.12 -18.49
N MET A 89 9.31 -9.29 -18.93
CA MET A 89 10.62 -9.85 -18.59
C MET A 89 11.82 -9.16 -19.24
N THR A 90 11.64 -8.06 -19.97
CA THR A 90 12.73 -7.38 -20.68
C THR A 90 13.01 -5.99 -20.14
N THR A 91 12.07 -5.41 -19.41
CA THR A 91 12.20 -4.04 -18.91
C THR A 91 12.87 -4.03 -17.54
N HIS A 92 13.77 -3.07 -17.34
CA HIS A 92 14.43 -2.86 -16.06
C HIS A 92 13.63 -1.90 -15.17
N LEU A 93 13.83 -2.01 -13.86
CA LEU A 93 13.33 -1.01 -12.91
C LEU A 93 13.91 0.37 -13.25
N GLN A 94 13.02 1.37 -13.30
CA GLN A 94 13.41 2.75 -13.58
C GLN A 94 13.71 3.49 -12.29
N TRP A 95 14.89 4.08 -12.20
CA TRP A 95 15.34 4.78 -11.01
C TRP A 95 15.58 6.26 -11.33
N PRO A 96 14.81 7.18 -10.74
CA PRO A 96 15.08 8.59 -10.88
C PRO A 96 16.39 8.95 -10.15
N PRO A 97 17.03 10.09 -10.51
CA PRO A 97 18.15 10.62 -9.74
C PRO A 97 17.77 10.86 -8.26
N PRO A 98 18.73 10.81 -7.32
CA PRO A 98 20.15 10.52 -7.54
C PRO A 98 20.44 9.02 -7.69
N ASP A 99 21.55 8.68 -8.37
CA ASP A 99 22.06 7.31 -8.41
C ASP A 99 22.97 7.07 -7.20
N LEU A 100 22.50 6.26 -6.24
CA LEU A 100 23.20 5.99 -4.99
C LEU A 100 23.75 4.57 -4.97
N ALA A 101 25.06 4.44 -4.71
CA ALA A 101 25.71 3.14 -4.54
C ALA A 101 25.79 2.70 -3.06
N VAL A 102 25.61 3.63 -2.13
CA VAL A 102 25.84 3.44 -0.70
C VAL A 102 24.62 3.80 0.13
N ASP A 103 24.53 3.22 1.33
CA ASP A 103 23.52 3.55 2.33
C ASP A 103 23.81 4.89 3.04
N VAL A 104 22.95 5.25 3.99
CA VAL A 104 23.04 6.51 4.75
C VAL A 104 24.34 6.68 5.55
N ASN A 105 25.06 5.58 5.83
CA ASN A 105 26.34 5.61 6.51
C ASN A 105 27.52 5.56 5.52
N GLY A 106 27.27 5.66 4.21
CA GLY A 106 28.30 5.56 3.17
C GLY A 106 28.77 4.12 2.92
N SER A 107 28.02 3.11 3.37
CA SER A 107 28.40 1.70 3.27
C SER A 107 27.67 0.96 2.14
N SER A 108 28.30 -0.07 1.59
CA SER A 108 27.69 -1.04 0.66
C SER A 108 27.14 -2.28 1.37
N ALA A 109 27.14 -2.32 2.71
CA ALA A 109 26.67 -3.46 3.50
C ALA A 109 25.21 -3.85 3.21
N TRP A 110 24.40 -2.93 2.69
CA TRP A 110 23.03 -3.19 2.24
C TRP A 110 22.96 -4.35 1.22
N GLN A 111 23.99 -4.55 0.39
CA GLN A 111 24.03 -5.61 -0.63
C GLN A 111 23.96 -7.01 -0.03
N GLN A 112 24.54 -7.19 1.16
CA GLN A 112 24.51 -8.46 1.89
C GLN A 112 23.20 -8.62 2.68
N ALA A 113 22.54 -7.51 3.02
CA ALA A 113 21.36 -7.50 3.86
C ALA A 113 20.04 -7.58 3.07
N VAL A 114 20.03 -7.18 1.80
CA VAL A 114 18.85 -7.06 0.93
C VAL A 114 17.96 -8.31 0.88
N THR A 115 18.54 -9.52 0.86
CA THR A 115 17.77 -10.78 0.85
C THR A 115 17.23 -11.18 2.23
N THR A 116 17.66 -10.48 3.28
CA THR A 116 17.26 -10.72 4.68
C THR A 116 16.51 -9.52 5.28
N LEU A 117 16.06 -8.57 4.46
CA LEU A 117 15.37 -7.36 4.92
C LEU A 117 14.17 -7.68 5.80
N ALA A 118 13.35 -8.65 5.37
CA ALA A 118 12.12 -9.00 6.07
C ALA A 118 12.38 -9.48 7.52
N SER A 119 13.48 -10.19 7.78
CA SER A 119 13.85 -10.64 9.12
C SER A 119 14.60 -9.58 9.93
N ARG A 120 15.36 -8.71 9.26
CA ARG A 120 16.06 -7.58 9.89
C ARG A 120 15.12 -6.50 10.40
N LEU A 121 14.02 -6.27 9.68
CA LEU A 121 13.04 -5.22 9.95
C LEU A 121 11.77 -5.72 10.64
N ILE A 122 11.81 -6.93 11.21
CA ILE A 122 10.68 -7.50 11.95
C ILE A 122 10.33 -6.63 13.18
N PRO A 123 9.05 -6.27 13.39
CA PRO A 123 8.65 -5.52 14.57
C PRO A 123 8.57 -6.42 15.81
N PRO A 124 8.36 -5.84 17.01
CA PRO A 124 8.08 -6.60 18.23
C PRO A 124 6.90 -7.58 18.05
N ASP A 125 6.96 -8.74 18.70
CA ASP A 125 6.01 -9.86 18.52
C ASP A 125 4.54 -9.44 18.59
N ARG A 126 4.19 -8.56 19.52
CA ARG A 126 2.81 -8.05 19.70
C ARG A 126 2.25 -7.33 18.46
N TRP A 127 3.10 -6.92 17.53
CA TRP A 127 2.77 -6.18 16.30
C TRP A 127 2.94 -6.99 15.01
N GLN A 128 3.54 -8.19 15.09
CA GLN A 128 3.74 -9.05 13.92
C GLN A 128 2.46 -9.42 13.14
N PRO A 129 1.25 -9.56 13.74
CA PRO A 129 0.05 -9.83 12.96
C PRO A 129 -0.30 -8.77 11.89
N TRP A 130 0.23 -7.55 12.01
CA TRP A 130 0.04 -6.46 11.04
C TRP A 130 1.29 -6.13 10.25
N TYR A 131 2.37 -6.89 10.46
CA TYR A 131 3.57 -6.77 9.68
C TYR A 131 3.39 -7.43 8.32
N LEU A 132 3.31 -6.62 7.26
CA LEU A 132 3.25 -7.10 5.88
C LEU A 132 4.62 -6.89 5.24
N SER A 133 5.36 -7.99 5.17
CA SER A 133 6.74 -8.01 4.68
C SER A 133 6.87 -8.29 3.18
N THR A 134 5.75 -8.34 2.45
CA THR A 134 5.68 -8.71 1.04
C THR A 134 6.72 -7.98 0.18
N LEU A 135 6.85 -6.66 0.34
CA LEU A 135 7.84 -5.86 -0.39
C LEU A 135 9.29 -6.26 -0.10
N MET A 136 9.60 -6.55 1.16
CA MET A 136 10.94 -6.98 1.57
C MET A 136 11.23 -8.43 1.17
N GLN A 137 10.21 -9.30 1.16
CA GLN A 137 10.31 -10.68 0.71
C GLN A 137 10.59 -10.77 -0.80
N ALA A 138 10.05 -9.83 -1.59
CA ALA A 138 10.26 -9.80 -3.03
C ALA A 138 11.74 -9.82 -3.42
N ALA A 139 12.59 -9.13 -2.64
CA ALA A 139 14.04 -9.06 -2.86
C ALA A 139 14.76 -10.43 -2.78
N ALA A 140 14.17 -11.40 -2.07
CA ALA A 140 14.71 -12.74 -1.90
C ALA A 140 14.10 -13.77 -2.86
N GLN A 141 13.10 -13.40 -3.67
CA GLN A 141 12.42 -14.35 -4.54
C GLN A 141 13.36 -14.86 -5.65
N PRO A 142 13.44 -16.19 -5.86
CA PRO A 142 14.10 -16.74 -7.04
C PRO A 142 13.26 -16.44 -8.29
N HIS A 143 13.94 -16.23 -9.42
CA HIS A 143 13.29 -16.02 -10.70
C HIS A 143 13.52 -17.23 -11.62
N PRO A 144 12.50 -17.74 -12.34
CA PRO A 144 12.64 -18.94 -13.19
C PRO A 144 13.73 -18.84 -14.27
N ALA A 145 13.86 -17.67 -14.91
CA ALA A 145 14.93 -17.38 -15.89
C ALA A 145 16.27 -16.91 -15.28
N GLY A 146 16.50 -17.11 -13.97
CA GLY A 146 17.77 -16.79 -13.30
C GLY A 146 18.05 -15.30 -13.02
N ARG A 147 17.23 -14.36 -13.51
CA ARG A 147 17.37 -12.91 -13.28
C ARG A 147 16.95 -12.52 -11.86
N ARG A 148 17.81 -11.92 -11.06
CA ARG A 148 17.45 -11.67 -9.64
C ARG A 148 17.02 -10.23 -9.44
N LEU A 149 15.89 -9.99 -8.77
CA LEU A 149 15.43 -8.64 -8.44
C LEU A 149 16.54 -7.84 -7.73
N VAL A 150 17.27 -8.48 -6.82
CA VAL A 150 18.40 -7.88 -6.09
C VAL A 150 19.45 -7.22 -6.99
N GLU A 151 19.65 -7.72 -8.21
CA GLU A 151 20.63 -7.17 -9.16
C GLU A 151 20.18 -5.81 -9.74
N GLN A 152 18.90 -5.48 -9.61
CA GLN A 152 18.33 -4.20 -10.04
C GLN A 152 18.03 -3.24 -8.87
N LEU A 153 18.18 -3.72 -7.64
CA LEU A 153 17.95 -2.90 -6.44
C LEU A 153 19.17 -2.05 -6.13
N ARG A 154 18.90 -0.82 -5.68
CA ARG A 154 19.91 0.10 -5.17
C ARG A 154 19.31 1.00 -4.08
N PRO A 155 20.13 1.56 -3.18
CA PRO A 155 19.70 2.61 -2.27
C PRO A 155 19.06 3.77 -3.02
N PHE A 156 18.06 4.40 -2.41
CA PHE A 156 17.35 5.52 -3.02
C PHE A 156 16.93 6.55 -1.97
N CYS A 157 17.28 7.81 -2.20
CA CYS A 157 16.94 8.93 -1.35
C CYS A 157 16.83 10.20 -2.19
N ASP A 158 15.60 10.56 -2.57
CA ASP A 158 15.27 11.80 -3.25
C ASP A 158 14.91 12.92 -2.27
N ASP A 159 14.52 14.08 -2.79
CA ASP A 159 14.15 15.21 -1.94
C ASP A 159 12.87 14.95 -1.14
N ALA A 160 11.97 14.10 -1.63
CA ALA A 160 10.79 13.67 -0.86
C ALA A 160 11.21 12.83 0.36
N ALA A 161 12.13 11.89 0.20
CA ALA A 161 12.71 11.15 1.31
C ALA A 161 13.45 12.08 2.29
N LYS A 162 14.24 13.05 1.82
CA LYS A 162 14.90 14.04 2.71
C LYS A 162 13.89 14.86 3.52
N ARG A 163 12.80 15.34 2.89
CA ARG A 163 11.69 16.00 3.61
C ARG A 163 11.03 15.07 4.61
N GLY A 164 10.85 13.79 4.27
CA GLY A 164 10.36 12.77 5.19
C GLY A 164 11.27 12.61 6.41
N LEU A 165 12.59 12.55 6.23
CA LEU A 165 13.54 12.49 7.33
C LEU A 165 13.45 13.73 8.25
N ALA A 166 13.39 14.92 7.66
CA ALA A 166 13.22 16.16 8.40
C ALA A 166 11.89 16.19 9.19
N LEU A 167 10.79 15.76 8.56
CA LEU A 167 9.49 15.59 9.19
C LEU A 167 9.54 14.61 10.36
N GLY A 168 10.18 13.44 10.21
CA GLY A 168 10.34 12.47 11.28
C GLY A 168 11.12 13.02 12.48
N ARG A 169 12.21 13.76 12.21
CA ARG A 169 12.98 14.47 13.25
C ARG A 169 12.15 15.57 13.94
N GLY A 170 11.34 16.30 13.17
CA GLY A 170 10.40 17.29 13.68
C GLY A 170 9.33 16.72 14.59
N LEU A 171 8.67 15.65 14.13
CA LEU A 171 7.71 14.89 14.93
C LEU A 171 8.35 14.40 16.23
N ARG A 172 9.56 13.82 16.15
CA ARG A 172 10.31 13.39 17.33
C ARG A 172 10.57 14.53 18.32
N ALA A 173 10.95 15.71 17.83
CA ALA A 173 11.24 16.86 18.68
C ALA A 173 9.97 17.46 19.31
N ALA A 174 8.84 17.38 18.62
CA ALA A 174 7.60 18.01 19.03
C ALA A 174 6.74 17.09 19.93
N LEU A 175 6.87 15.77 19.80
CA LEU A 175 6.19 14.80 20.66
C LEU A 175 6.80 14.76 22.08
N PRO A 176 5.99 14.44 23.12
CA PRO A 176 6.49 14.36 24.49
C PRO A 176 7.53 13.24 24.67
N ASP A 177 8.41 13.43 25.66
CA ASP A 177 9.41 12.44 26.08
C ASP A 177 9.22 12.08 27.56
N PRO A 178 8.84 10.84 27.91
CA PRO A 178 8.61 9.70 27.02
C PRO A 178 7.31 9.84 26.21
N LEU A 179 7.23 9.14 25.08
CA LEU A 179 5.98 9.02 24.32
C LEU A 179 4.92 8.29 25.15
N PRO A 180 3.62 8.62 24.99
CA PRO A 180 2.59 7.92 25.73
C PRO A 180 2.39 6.49 25.23
N LYS A 181 2.34 5.54 26.16
CA LYS A 181 2.30 4.09 25.86
C LYS A 181 1.03 3.63 25.13
N ASP A 182 -0.02 4.43 25.20
CA ASP A 182 -1.33 4.24 24.57
C ASP A 182 -1.44 4.91 23.18
N LEU A 183 -0.35 5.45 22.65
CA LEU A 183 -0.27 6.06 21.32
C LEU A 183 0.05 5.01 20.24
N LEU A 184 -0.59 5.16 19.07
CA LEU A 184 -0.24 4.52 17.81
C LEU A 184 0.05 5.59 16.76
N LEU A 185 1.21 5.52 16.12
CA LEU A 185 1.51 6.35 14.95
C LEU A 185 1.09 5.61 13.67
N ILE A 186 0.53 6.33 12.71
CA ILE A 186 0.32 5.84 11.34
C ILE A 186 0.98 6.84 10.40
N ILE A 187 1.94 6.38 9.62
CA ILE A 187 2.66 7.18 8.65
C ILE A 187 2.14 6.80 7.27
N ASP A 188 1.28 7.66 6.71
CA ASP A 188 0.59 7.46 5.44
C ASP A 188 1.04 8.52 4.41
N LEU A 189 2.27 8.36 3.92
CA LEU A 189 2.96 9.25 2.99
C LEU A 189 3.45 8.46 1.78
N PRO A 190 3.82 9.10 0.64
CA PRO A 190 4.48 8.41 -0.46
C PRO A 190 5.64 7.53 0.05
N GLY A 191 5.73 6.29 -0.41
CA GLY A 191 6.55 5.26 0.23
C GLY A 191 7.98 5.68 0.63
N PRO A 192 8.80 6.29 -0.25
CA PRO A 192 10.12 6.82 0.13
C PRO A 192 10.07 7.80 1.32
N GLN A 193 9.11 8.72 1.30
CA GLN A 193 8.92 9.70 2.38
C GLN A 193 8.46 9.02 3.68
N ALA A 194 7.55 8.05 3.61
CA ALA A 194 7.08 7.32 4.78
C ALA A 194 8.21 6.55 5.49
N VAL A 195 9.07 5.87 4.71
CA VAL A 195 10.25 5.18 5.23
C VAL A 195 11.20 6.17 5.91
N ALA A 196 11.44 7.33 5.30
CA ALA A 196 12.33 8.33 5.85
C ALA A 196 11.79 8.98 7.13
N VAL A 197 10.47 9.19 7.25
CA VAL A 197 9.85 9.62 8.52
C VAL A 197 10.10 8.60 9.62
N ALA A 198 9.89 7.31 9.32
CA ALA A 198 10.15 6.25 10.29
C ALA A 198 11.64 6.23 10.74
N ALA A 199 12.57 6.45 9.80
CA ALA A 199 13.99 6.60 10.13
C ALA A 199 14.28 7.85 10.99
N GLY A 200 13.58 8.97 10.74
CA GLY A 200 13.72 10.22 11.49
C GLY A 200 13.17 10.16 12.92
N LEU A 201 12.13 9.37 13.16
CA LEU A 201 11.63 9.07 14.51
C LEU A 201 12.68 8.33 15.35
N GLY A 202 13.56 7.56 14.71
CA GLY A 202 14.69 6.88 15.35
C GLY A 202 14.24 5.89 16.42
N ASP A 203 14.85 5.99 17.60
CA ASP A 203 14.60 5.12 18.76
C ASP A 203 13.33 5.48 19.54
N ARG A 204 12.50 6.40 19.05
CA ARG A 204 11.24 6.79 19.72
C ARG A 204 10.07 5.89 19.37
N ALA A 205 10.06 5.34 18.16
CA ALA A 205 8.98 4.52 17.66
C ALA A 205 9.51 3.23 17.05
N ALA A 206 8.74 2.16 17.17
CA ALA A 206 9.02 0.89 16.53
C ALA A 206 8.25 0.79 15.21
N PRO A 207 8.92 0.85 14.04
CA PRO A 207 8.25 0.71 12.74
C PRO A 207 7.60 -0.66 12.60
N VAL A 208 6.36 -0.67 12.12
CA VAL A 208 5.59 -1.84 11.72
C VAL A 208 5.23 -1.64 10.26
N TRP A 209 5.95 -2.33 9.38
CA TRP A 209 5.80 -2.14 7.94
C TRP A 209 4.53 -2.82 7.43
N VAL A 210 3.69 -2.07 6.71
CA VAL A 210 2.43 -2.58 6.13
C VAL A 210 2.49 -2.42 4.61
N LEU A 211 3.49 -3.05 4.00
CA LEU A 211 3.88 -2.87 2.59
C LEU A 211 3.58 -4.15 1.79
N ASP A 212 2.31 -4.33 1.39
CA ASP A 212 1.83 -5.51 0.67
C ASP A 212 1.95 -5.39 -0.86
N ASN A 213 3.16 -5.11 -1.34
CA ASN A 213 3.42 -4.89 -2.76
C ASN A 213 4.67 -5.63 -3.23
N TRP A 214 4.75 -5.91 -4.52
CA TRP A 214 5.94 -6.40 -5.22
C TRP A 214 6.38 -5.37 -6.27
N PRO A 215 7.70 -5.11 -6.39
CA PRO A 215 8.21 -4.27 -7.47
C PRO A 215 7.88 -4.85 -8.84
N HIS A 216 7.51 -3.99 -9.78
CA HIS A 216 7.29 -4.35 -11.19
C HIS A 216 7.81 -3.20 -12.08
N PRO A 217 8.52 -3.46 -13.20
CA PRO A 217 9.05 -2.40 -14.08
C PRO A 217 7.97 -1.45 -14.63
N ARG A 218 6.79 -2.00 -14.90
CA ARG A 218 5.58 -1.28 -15.34
C ARG A 218 4.57 -1.02 -14.22
N GLY A 219 4.96 -1.21 -12.96
CA GLY A 219 4.06 -1.06 -11.81
C GLY A 219 3.42 0.34 -11.75
N VAL A 220 2.13 0.40 -11.45
CA VAL A 220 1.44 1.67 -11.14
C VAL A 220 2.07 2.32 -9.91
N VAL A 221 2.29 1.53 -8.87
CA VAL A 221 2.97 1.92 -7.63
C VAL A 221 4.47 1.63 -7.78
N PRO A 222 5.35 2.64 -7.71
CA PRO A 222 6.80 2.47 -7.88
C PRO A 222 7.45 1.93 -6.59
N SER A 223 7.05 0.73 -6.15
CA SER A 223 7.42 0.15 -4.86
C SER A 223 8.91 -0.20 -4.74
N HIS A 224 9.65 -0.28 -5.86
CA HIS A 224 11.11 -0.38 -5.84
C HIS A 224 11.77 0.87 -5.26
N LEU A 225 11.17 2.06 -5.40
CA LEU A 225 11.69 3.29 -4.77
C LEU A 225 11.55 3.21 -3.26
N THR A 226 10.39 2.76 -2.76
CA THR A 226 10.16 2.50 -1.33
C THR A 226 11.17 1.48 -0.78
N LEU A 227 11.41 0.39 -1.52
CA LEU A 227 12.40 -0.63 -1.16
C LEU A 227 13.84 -0.08 -1.20
N GLY A 228 14.18 0.76 -2.18
CA GLY A 228 15.46 1.44 -2.25
C GLY A 228 15.69 2.41 -1.09
N THR A 229 14.65 3.09 -0.62
CA THR A 229 14.75 3.95 0.56
C THR A 229 14.89 3.15 1.86
N LEU A 230 14.26 1.96 1.94
CA LEU A 230 14.55 1.02 3.03
C LEU A 230 16.02 0.60 3.03
N LEU A 231 16.61 0.32 1.86
CA LEU A 231 18.03 -0.01 1.74
C LEU A 231 18.93 1.15 2.17
N PHE A 232 18.59 2.38 1.79
CA PHE A 232 19.34 3.57 2.16
C PHE A 232 19.35 3.79 3.69
N PHE A 233 18.18 3.71 4.35
CA PHE A 233 18.07 3.91 5.80
C PHE A 233 18.25 2.64 6.63
N LEU A 234 18.60 1.51 6.01
CA LEU A 234 18.68 0.21 6.68
C LEU A 234 19.54 0.24 7.95
N PRO A 235 20.73 0.87 8.00
CA PRO A 235 21.54 0.91 9.22
C PRO A 235 20.80 1.57 10.40
N TRP A 236 20.00 2.60 10.15
CA TRP A 236 19.26 3.31 11.20
C TRP A 236 18.03 2.51 11.63
N LEU A 237 17.26 1.99 10.66
CA LEU A 237 16.04 1.23 10.93
C LEU A 237 16.32 -0.10 11.63
N ALA A 238 17.39 -0.80 11.25
CA ALA A 238 17.81 -2.03 11.91
C ALA A 238 18.34 -1.78 13.34
N GLY A 239 18.88 -0.59 13.61
CA GLY A 239 19.33 -0.17 14.94
C GLY A 239 18.19 0.05 15.95
N VAL A 240 16.95 0.23 15.49
CA VAL A 240 15.78 0.39 16.36
C VAL A 240 15.49 -0.89 17.14
N ARG A 241 15.70 -2.07 16.55
CA ARG A 241 15.38 -3.35 17.21
C ARG A 241 16.26 -3.64 18.44
N PRO A 242 17.60 -3.50 18.39
CA PRO A 242 18.44 -3.59 19.60
C PRO A 242 18.01 -2.60 20.68
N ALA A 243 17.66 -1.36 20.31
CA ALA A 243 17.13 -0.38 21.26
C ALA A 243 15.80 -0.86 21.87
N ALA A 244 14.89 -1.40 21.05
CA ALA A 244 13.62 -1.98 21.48
C ALA A 244 13.78 -3.20 22.40
N ALA A 245 14.80 -4.03 22.15
CA ALA A 245 15.09 -5.21 22.96
C ALA A 245 15.62 -4.85 24.36
N ASN A 246 16.30 -3.71 24.48
CA ASN A 246 16.81 -3.18 25.75
C ASN A 246 15.77 -2.29 26.46
N ALA A 247 14.73 -1.85 25.77
CA ALA A 247 13.65 -1.06 26.35
C ALA A 247 12.68 -1.97 27.12
N ALA A 248 12.01 -1.46 28.15
CA ALA A 248 10.99 -2.24 28.84
C ALA A 248 9.82 -2.53 27.87
N PRO A 249 9.09 -3.65 28.05
CA PRO A 249 7.93 -3.95 27.23
C PRO A 249 6.95 -2.78 27.16
N GLY A 250 6.74 -2.25 25.95
CA GLY A 250 5.84 -1.12 25.70
C GLY A 250 6.46 0.27 25.79
N ASP A 251 7.78 0.39 25.86
CA ASP A 251 8.48 1.68 25.87
C ASP A 251 8.59 2.34 24.48
N LEU A 252 8.56 1.54 23.40
CA LEU A 252 8.48 2.07 22.05
C LEU A 252 7.04 2.12 21.55
N VAL A 253 6.62 3.31 21.13
CA VAL A 253 5.34 3.49 20.46
C VAL A 253 5.36 2.82 19.08
N PRO A 254 4.36 2.02 18.71
CA PRO A 254 4.26 1.47 17.36
C PRO A 254 4.05 2.57 16.30
N ALA A 255 4.72 2.42 15.16
CA ALA A 255 4.47 3.24 13.97
C ALA A 255 4.13 2.36 12.78
N LEU A 256 2.85 2.32 12.38
CA LEU A 256 2.45 1.64 11.14
C LEU A 256 2.92 2.47 9.94
N VAL A 257 3.83 1.91 9.14
CA VAL A 257 4.38 2.60 7.96
C VAL A 257 3.69 2.09 6.71
N LEU A 258 2.97 2.98 6.03
CA LEU A 258 2.17 2.69 4.84
C LEU A 258 2.78 3.40 3.62
N ASP A 259 2.58 2.83 2.43
CA ASP A 259 2.85 3.54 1.18
C ASP A 259 1.59 4.27 0.73
N GLY A 260 1.61 5.60 0.78
CA GLY A 260 0.53 6.46 0.34
C GLY A 260 0.23 6.37 -1.15
N ASN A 261 1.18 5.89 -1.96
CA ASN A 261 0.96 5.67 -3.39
C ASN A 261 0.22 4.36 -3.70
N ARG A 262 -0.12 3.55 -2.69
CA ARG A 262 -0.81 2.25 -2.90
C ARG A 262 -2.16 2.37 -3.60
N LEU A 263 -2.82 3.53 -3.50
CA LEU A 263 -4.10 3.83 -4.15
C LEU A 263 -3.96 4.88 -5.25
N LEU A 264 -2.79 4.99 -5.91
CA LEU A 264 -2.63 5.90 -7.04
C LEU A 264 -3.73 5.70 -8.09
N ALA A 265 -4.13 6.80 -8.71
CA ALA A 265 -5.10 6.76 -9.80
C ALA A 265 -4.56 5.85 -10.92
N TYR A 266 -5.45 5.02 -11.44
CA TYR A 266 -5.15 4.08 -12.50
C TYR A 266 -6.33 4.02 -13.46
N SER A 267 -6.01 4.14 -14.74
CA SER A 267 -6.89 3.78 -15.86
C SER A 267 -6.31 2.56 -16.54
N ASP A 268 -7.14 1.63 -17.00
CA ASP A 268 -6.74 0.38 -17.66
C ASP A 268 -5.87 0.62 -18.91
N ALA A 269 -4.57 0.79 -18.68
CA ALA A 269 -3.57 1.10 -19.69
C ALA A 269 -2.77 -0.16 -19.98
N SER A 270 -2.70 -0.56 -21.25
CA SER A 270 -2.08 -1.83 -21.67
C SER A 270 -0.57 -1.92 -21.40
N ASP A 271 0.07 -0.80 -21.10
CA ASP A 271 1.50 -0.65 -20.82
C ASP A 271 1.82 -0.53 -19.31
N ARG A 272 0.81 -0.70 -18.44
CA ARG A 272 0.95 -0.60 -16.99
C ARG A 272 0.53 -1.90 -16.32
N PHE A 273 1.16 -2.19 -15.19
CA PHE A 273 0.85 -3.31 -14.33
C PHE A 273 0.24 -2.79 -13.03
N ASP A 274 -1.03 -3.08 -12.81
CA ASP A 274 -1.74 -2.70 -11.59
C ASP A 274 -1.26 -3.52 -10.38
N ASN A 275 -0.25 -2.99 -9.69
CA ASN A 275 0.25 -3.49 -8.40
C ASN A 275 -0.26 -2.66 -7.21
N ARG A 276 -1.43 -2.02 -7.34
CA ARG A 276 -2.08 -1.36 -6.20
C ARG A 276 -2.56 -2.38 -5.18
N TYR A 277 -2.67 -1.96 -3.93
CA TYR A 277 -3.07 -2.82 -2.83
C TYR A 277 -3.81 -2.04 -1.74
N LEU A 278 -4.61 -2.75 -0.94
CA LEU A 278 -5.33 -2.20 0.20
C LEU A 278 -4.58 -2.53 1.48
N VAL A 279 -4.48 -1.56 2.39
CA VAL A 279 -3.93 -1.79 3.73
C VAL A 279 -4.96 -2.47 4.62
N ARG A 280 -4.48 -3.34 5.51
CA ARG A 280 -5.27 -3.91 6.60
C ARG A 280 -4.75 -3.39 7.93
N LEU A 281 -5.51 -2.50 8.56
CA LEU A 281 -5.21 -1.98 9.89
C LEU A 281 -5.74 -2.90 11.00
N PRO A 282 -5.22 -2.78 12.23
CA PRO A 282 -5.76 -3.51 13.38
C PRO A 282 -7.23 -3.18 13.67
N PRO A 283 -8.07 -4.18 13.99
CA PRO A 283 -9.44 -3.90 14.43
C PRO A 283 -9.45 -3.23 15.81
N VAL A 284 -10.56 -2.59 16.19
CA VAL A 284 -10.75 -1.90 17.48
C VAL A 284 -10.30 -2.77 18.66
N ASP A 285 -10.74 -4.03 18.71
CA ASP A 285 -10.42 -4.95 19.81
C ASP A 285 -8.91 -5.20 19.97
N ALA A 286 -8.18 -5.16 18.86
CA ALA A 286 -6.73 -5.33 18.89
C ALA A 286 -6.00 -4.11 19.47
N LEU A 287 -6.54 -2.89 19.27
CA LEU A 287 -6.03 -1.66 19.88
C LEU A 287 -6.33 -1.66 21.38
N ASN A 288 -7.59 -1.94 21.74
CA ASN A 288 -8.05 -2.00 23.13
C ASN A 288 -7.28 -3.04 23.94
N GLY A 289 -7.11 -4.26 23.39
CA GLY A 289 -6.33 -5.32 24.03
C GLY A 289 -4.83 -4.98 24.20
N ARG A 290 -4.34 -3.93 23.55
CA ARG A 290 -2.97 -3.40 23.69
C ARG A 290 -2.90 -2.12 24.53
N GLY A 291 -4.02 -1.69 25.10
CA GLY A 291 -4.12 -0.45 25.87
C GLY A 291 -3.92 0.81 25.03
N LEU A 292 -4.16 0.75 23.72
CA LEU A 292 -4.07 1.92 22.85
C LEU A 292 -5.36 2.72 22.89
N ALA A 293 -5.26 4.01 23.16
CA ALA A 293 -6.38 4.94 23.23
C ALA A 293 -6.21 6.14 22.29
N ARG A 294 -5.01 6.32 21.70
CA ARG A 294 -4.67 7.47 20.85
C ARG A 294 -4.06 7.01 19.54
N VAL A 295 -4.47 7.65 18.44
CA VAL A 295 -3.90 7.46 17.11
C VAL A 295 -3.50 8.81 16.54
N LEU A 296 -2.23 8.92 16.11
CA LEU A 296 -1.73 10.05 15.34
C LEU A 296 -1.45 9.61 13.91
N LEU A 297 -2.28 10.08 12.98
CA LEU A 297 -2.15 9.85 11.55
C LEU A 297 -1.34 10.98 10.91
N VAL A 298 -0.26 10.64 10.22
CA VAL A 298 0.59 11.55 9.45
C VAL A 298 0.27 11.37 7.97
N THR A 299 -0.20 12.41 7.28
CA THR A 299 -0.59 12.37 5.86
C THR A 299 0.11 13.44 5.03
N ASP A 300 0.06 13.30 3.71
CA ASP A 300 0.57 14.27 2.73
C ASP A 300 -0.47 15.32 2.31
N GLY A 301 -1.74 15.12 2.66
CA GLY A 301 -2.83 16.05 2.34
C GLY A 301 -4.02 15.97 3.28
N ASP A 302 -5.08 16.68 2.90
CA ASP A 302 -6.31 16.83 3.68
C ASP A 302 -7.30 15.67 3.51
N ASP A 303 -7.06 14.80 2.56
CA ASP A 303 -7.91 13.66 2.29
C ASP A 303 -7.37 12.42 2.99
N CYS A 304 -8.24 11.73 3.72
CA CYS A 304 -7.94 10.38 4.18
C CYS A 304 -8.07 9.43 2.99
N ARG A 305 -7.13 8.51 2.83
CA ARG A 305 -7.23 7.46 1.82
C ARG A 305 -8.44 6.55 2.11
N ASP A 306 -9.08 6.08 1.05
CA ASP A 306 -10.36 5.35 1.17
C ASP A 306 -10.23 4.07 1.99
N ASP A 307 -9.13 3.34 1.82
CA ASP A 307 -8.89 2.08 2.53
C ASP A 307 -8.66 2.24 4.04
N LEU A 308 -8.40 3.46 4.52
CA LEU A 308 -8.27 3.76 5.95
C LEU A 308 -9.58 4.32 6.55
N ALA A 309 -10.45 4.89 5.72
CA ALA A 309 -11.56 5.73 6.15
C ALA A 309 -12.48 5.03 7.16
N GLU A 310 -12.91 3.81 6.84
CA GLU A 310 -13.83 3.05 7.68
C GLU A 310 -13.18 2.60 8.98
N THR A 311 -11.93 2.12 8.93
CA THR A 311 -11.24 1.67 10.14
C THR A 311 -10.97 2.84 11.10
N LEU A 312 -10.54 4.00 10.58
CA LEU A 312 -10.34 5.20 11.41
C LEU A 312 -11.67 5.71 11.99
N TYR A 313 -12.76 5.63 11.23
CA TYR A 313 -14.10 5.93 11.74
C TYR A 313 -14.52 4.97 12.85
N ALA A 314 -14.31 3.66 12.66
CA ALA A 314 -14.62 2.64 13.67
C ALA A 314 -13.84 2.87 14.97
N TRP A 315 -12.55 3.17 14.89
CA TRP A 315 -11.72 3.53 16.04
C TRP A 315 -12.26 4.75 16.76
N HIS A 316 -12.58 5.82 16.02
CA HIS A 316 -13.15 7.04 16.59
C HIS A 316 -14.48 6.77 17.30
N THR A 317 -15.38 5.98 16.70
CA THR A 317 -16.66 5.61 17.34
C THR A 317 -16.49 4.73 18.57
N ALA A 318 -15.39 3.99 18.67
CA ALA A 318 -15.05 3.19 19.83
C ALA A 318 -14.33 3.98 20.94
N GLY A 319 -14.22 5.31 20.80
CA GLY A 319 -13.59 6.17 21.81
C GLY A 319 -12.07 6.30 21.69
N ILE A 320 -11.46 5.75 20.64
CA ILE A 320 -10.03 5.95 20.36
C ILE A 320 -9.86 7.36 19.79
N ALA A 321 -9.03 8.18 20.42
CA ALA A 321 -8.78 9.54 19.98
C ALA A 321 -7.91 9.52 18.71
N VAL A 322 -8.55 9.70 17.55
CA VAL A 322 -7.86 9.82 16.27
C VAL A 322 -7.58 11.30 15.99
N ARG A 323 -6.33 11.60 15.70
CA ARG A 323 -5.84 12.92 15.31
C ARG A 323 -4.99 12.80 14.06
N ARG A 324 -4.99 13.86 13.25
CA ARG A 324 -4.22 13.92 12.02
C ARG A 324 -3.28 15.10 12.04
N VAL A 325 -2.10 14.91 11.47
CA VAL A 325 -1.14 15.95 11.15
C VAL A 325 -0.76 15.83 9.68
N VAL A 326 -0.75 16.94 8.96
CA VAL A 326 -0.35 16.97 7.55
C VAL A 326 1.14 17.32 7.47
N ALA A 327 1.90 16.60 6.64
CA ALA A 327 3.34 16.77 6.48
C ALA A 327 3.75 18.21 6.20
N ARG A 328 2.94 18.94 5.41
CA ARG A 328 3.17 20.35 5.06
C ARG A 328 3.04 21.33 6.24
N ASP A 329 2.44 20.89 7.36
CA ASP A 329 2.30 21.72 8.56
C ASP A 329 3.64 21.86 9.31
N PHE A 330 4.60 20.98 9.01
CA PHE A 330 5.98 21.11 9.45
C PHE A 330 6.72 22.01 8.46
N GLY A 331 7.16 23.18 8.94
CA GLY A 331 7.90 24.14 8.13
C GLY A 331 9.21 23.54 7.62
N GLU A 332 9.57 23.87 6.38
CA GLU A 332 10.90 23.65 5.84
C GLU A 332 11.90 24.57 6.53
N SER A 333 12.48 24.15 7.65
CA SER A 333 13.77 24.69 8.07
C SER A 333 14.86 23.93 7.31
N VAL A 334 14.92 24.13 5.99
CA VAL A 334 16.03 23.62 5.18
C VAL A 334 17.22 24.52 5.50
N VAL A 335 18.23 23.94 6.16
CA VAL A 335 19.58 24.50 6.06
C VAL A 335 20.06 24.12 4.67
N GLU A 336 20.02 25.07 3.75
CA GLU A 336 20.86 25.01 2.54
C GLU A 336 22.31 24.98 3.02
N ASP A 337 22.94 23.80 2.92
CA ASP A 337 24.39 23.72 2.94
C ASP A 337 24.77 23.26 1.53
N ASP A 338 25.22 24.22 0.74
CA ASP A 338 25.59 24.06 -0.66
C ASP A 338 26.68 22.98 -0.83
N ALA A 339 26.44 22.05 -1.75
CA ALA A 339 27.47 21.30 -2.47
C ALA A 339 28.47 20.40 -1.69
N ALA A 340 28.04 19.64 -0.68
CA ALA A 340 28.88 18.58 -0.08
C ALA A 340 28.33 17.15 -0.34
N PRO A 341 29.20 16.15 -0.62
CA PRO A 341 28.78 14.76 -0.85
C PRO A 341 28.06 14.25 0.39
N LEU A 342 26.93 13.54 0.21
CA LEU A 342 25.94 12.91 1.15
C LEU A 342 26.31 12.61 2.63
N HIS A 343 27.58 12.69 3.01
CA HIS A 343 28.13 12.67 4.35
C HIS A 343 27.66 13.76 5.35
N PRO A 344 27.15 14.97 5.00
CA PRO A 344 26.73 15.95 6.01
C PRO A 344 25.32 15.68 6.57
N LEU A 345 24.54 14.73 6.06
CA LEU A 345 23.23 14.36 6.65
C LEU A 345 23.36 13.84 8.11
N LEU A 346 24.58 13.44 8.51
CA LEU A 346 24.96 13.02 9.85
C LEU A 346 25.35 14.18 10.78
N GLY A 347 25.72 15.35 10.24
CA GLY A 347 26.25 16.50 11.00
C GLY A 347 25.38 17.75 10.97
N ALA A 348 24.41 17.84 10.05
CA ALA A 348 23.48 18.96 10.02
C ALA A 348 22.62 18.96 11.28
N GLN A 349 22.90 19.91 12.19
CA GLN A 349 21.92 20.32 13.19
C GLN A 349 20.71 20.87 12.43
N VAL A 350 19.70 20.03 12.27
CA VAL A 350 18.36 20.50 11.97
C VAL A 350 17.99 21.37 13.17
N ARG A 351 18.05 22.70 13.03
CA ARG A 351 17.26 23.57 13.91
C ARG A 351 15.85 23.01 13.80
N ALA A 352 15.31 22.53 14.92
CA ALA A 352 14.04 21.81 14.95
C ALA A 352 13.06 22.47 13.97
N PRO A 353 12.46 21.71 13.03
CA PRO A 353 11.56 22.29 12.06
C PRO A 353 10.52 23.06 12.84
N TRP A 354 10.56 24.37 12.66
CA TRP A 354 9.56 25.24 13.23
C TRP A 354 8.24 24.77 12.62
N LEU A 355 7.35 24.20 13.45
CA LEU A 355 5.92 24.37 13.18
C LEU A 355 5.79 25.87 12.87
N GLY A 356 5.23 26.26 11.73
CA GLY A 356 5.05 27.66 11.31
C GLY A 356 4.12 28.47 12.22
N LEU A 357 4.04 28.09 13.50
CA LEU A 357 3.21 28.57 14.58
C LEU A 357 4.12 29.18 15.64
N ALA A 358 4.76 30.31 15.33
CA ALA A 358 5.38 31.14 16.34
C ALA A 358 4.31 31.49 17.39
N GLY A 359 4.37 30.85 18.57
CA GLY A 359 3.48 31.10 19.71
C GLY A 359 2.38 30.08 20.04
N GLN A 360 2.29 28.91 19.38
CA GLN A 360 1.20 27.93 19.66
C GLN A 360 1.62 26.51 20.11
N GLU A 361 2.88 26.28 20.47
CA GLU A 361 3.37 24.97 20.91
C GLU A 361 2.53 24.28 22.02
N PRO A 362 2.02 24.96 23.06
CA PRO A 362 1.21 24.30 24.10
C PRO A 362 -0.22 23.95 23.65
N ALA A 363 -0.77 24.72 22.72
CA ALA A 363 -2.16 24.62 22.29
C ALA A 363 -2.39 23.42 21.37
N LEU A 364 -1.44 23.13 20.48
CA LEU A 364 -1.54 21.97 19.59
C LEU A 364 -1.58 20.67 20.39
N TRP A 365 -0.70 20.50 21.38
CA TRP A 365 -0.61 19.27 22.18
C TRP A 365 -1.77 19.07 23.15
N SER A 366 -2.35 20.16 23.66
CA SER A 366 -3.62 20.09 24.38
C SER A 366 -4.79 19.71 23.46
N LEU A 367 -4.80 20.16 22.19
CA LEU A 367 -5.75 19.73 21.16
C LEU A 367 -5.57 18.26 20.71
N VAL A 368 -4.34 17.74 20.70
CA VAL A 368 -4.05 16.32 20.44
C VAL A 368 -4.27 15.43 21.67
N GLY A 369 -4.61 16.00 22.84
CA GLY A 369 -4.81 15.24 24.09
C GLY A 369 -3.52 14.59 24.61
N LEU A 370 -2.35 15.13 24.25
CA LEU A 370 -1.04 14.59 24.61
C LEU A 370 -0.42 15.30 25.84
N GLY A 371 -1.10 16.30 26.41
CA GLY A 371 -0.68 16.95 27.66
C GLY A 371 0.65 17.69 27.51
N GLY A 372 0.65 18.83 26.82
CA GLY A 372 1.80 19.75 26.84
C GLY A 372 1.96 20.43 28.21
N PRO A 373 3.13 21.02 28.51
CA PRO A 373 3.31 21.82 29.72
C PRO A 373 2.26 22.93 29.78
N ALA A 374 1.66 23.13 30.95
CA ALA A 374 0.61 24.11 31.18
C ALA A 374 1.14 25.53 31.00
N VAL A 375 1.04 26.05 29.78
CA VAL A 375 1.23 27.46 29.46
C VAL A 375 -0.16 28.01 29.13
N GLN A 376 -0.62 29.00 29.90
CA GLN A 376 -1.81 29.76 29.57
C GLN A 376 -1.53 30.55 28.29
N VAL A 377 -2.06 30.08 27.15
CA VAL A 377 -2.04 30.82 25.89
C VAL A 377 -3.37 31.54 25.75
N ASP A 378 -3.32 32.85 25.51
CA ASP A 378 -4.50 33.70 25.35
C ASP A 378 -5.15 33.47 23.97
N PHE A 379 -6.42 33.06 23.95
CA PHE A 379 -7.13 32.53 22.76
C PHE A 379 -7.84 33.62 21.93
N ALA A 380 -7.23 34.79 21.75
CA ALA A 380 -7.90 35.93 21.11
C ALA A 380 -7.94 35.91 19.57
N SER A 381 -7.41 34.88 18.88
CA SER A 381 -7.50 34.79 17.40
C SER A 381 -7.89 33.40 16.90
N ARG A 382 -9.18 33.05 17.10
CA ARG A 382 -9.80 31.92 16.37
C ARG A 382 -9.85 32.24 14.87
N ARG A 383 -9.09 31.50 14.06
CA ARG A 383 -9.35 31.41 12.61
C ARG A 383 -10.35 30.28 12.30
N PRO A 384 -11.24 30.46 11.31
CA PRO A 384 -12.08 29.38 10.78
C PRO A 384 -11.17 28.29 10.19
N GLY A 385 -11.31 27.04 10.65
CA GLY A 385 -10.45 25.91 10.24
C GLY A 385 -9.87 25.11 11.41
N ALA A 386 -9.89 25.65 12.63
CA ALA A 386 -9.50 24.93 13.86
C ALA A 386 -10.56 23.94 14.37
N VAL A 387 -11.39 23.39 13.48
CA VAL A 387 -12.20 22.21 13.80
C VAL A 387 -11.26 21.03 13.57
N GLY A 388 -10.74 20.45 14.66
CA GLY A 388 -9.83 19.30 14.57
C GLY A 388 -10.40 18.25 13.62
N TRP A 389 -9.59 17.79 12.67
CA TRP A 389 -10.03 16.76 11.71
C TRP A 389 -10.58 15.55 12.48
N LEU A 390 -11.77 15.11 12.10
CA LEU A 390 -12.40 13.91 12.63
C LEU A 390 -12.64 12.93 11.48
N PRO A 391 -12.40 11.62 11.68
CA PRO A 391 -12.80 10.61 10.73
C PRO A 391 -14.31 10.70 10.46
N THR A 392 -14.70 10.76 9.20
CA THR A 392 -16.09 10.72 8.77
C THR A 392 -16.39 9.39 8.11
N LYS A 393 -17.60 8.86 8.37
CA LYS A 393 -18.08 7.67 7.66
C LYS A 393 -18.19 8.01 6.18
N ARG A 394 -17.50 7.25 5.33
CA ARG A 394 -17.57 7.38 3.88
C ARG A 394 -17.96 6.04 3.28
N ALA A 395 -18.84 6.07 2.29
CA ALA A 395 -19.07 4.90 1.45
C ALA A 395 -17.81 4.70 0.61
N THR A 396 -17.06 3.64 0.90
CA THR A 396 -15.91 3.27 0.08
C THR A 396 -16.32 2.18 -0.88
N PRO A 397 -15.80 2.15 -2.12
CA PRO A 397 -16.10 1.07 -3.06
C PRO A 397 -15.50 -0.28 -2.59
N PHE A 398 -14.66 -0.26 -1.56
CA PHE A 398 -13.91 -1.41 -1.09
C PHE A 398 -14.61 -2.17 0.04
N TRP A 399 -15.44 -1.51 0.85
CA TRP A 399 -16.12 -2.11 2.00
C TRP A 399 -17.50 -1.45 2.22
N LEU A 400 -18.54 -2.09 1.70
CA LEU A 400 -19.92 -1.92 2.15
C LEU A 400 -20.39 -3.30 2.63
N SER A 401 -20.57 -3.42 3.94
CA SER A 401 -21.07 -4.63 4.62
C SER A 401 -22.57 -4.85 4.46
N ASP A 402 -23.27 -3.95 3.77
CA ASP A 402 -24.70 -4.05 3.54
C ASP A 402 -24.97 -4.61 2.14
N SER A 403 -25.38 -5.88 2.09
CA SER A 403 -25.52 -6.71 0.88
C SER A 403 -26.58 -6.23 -0.11
N ALA A 404 -27.40 -5.24 0.26
CA ALA A 404 -28.58 -4.86 -0.51
C ALA A 404 -28.37 -3.71 -1.52
N ASN A 405 -27.31 -2.90 -1.41
CA ASN A 405 -27.13 -1.70 -2.23
C ASN A 405 -25.66 -1.45 -2.61
N ARG A 406 -25.05 -2.48 -3.22
CA ARG A 406 -23.66 -2.43 -3.69
C ARG A 406 -23.60 -1.72 -5.06
N PRO A 407 -22.99 -0.53 -5.20
CA PRO A 407 -22.46 -0.13 -6.51
C PRO A 407 -21.36 -1.12 -6.91
N PRO A 408 -21.19 -1.45 -8.21
CA PRO A 408 -20.20 -2.43 -8.63
C PRO A 408 -18.80 -2.02 -8.15
N ALA A 409 -18.25 -2.78 -7.21
CA ALA A 409 -16.86 -2.63 -6.82
C ALA A 409 -16.00 -3.03 -8.03
N HIS A 410 -15.31 -2.05 -8.63
CA HIS A 410 -14.26 -2.31 -9.60
C HIS A 410 -13.10 -2.99 -8.86
N HIS A 411 -13.22 -4.28 -8.61
CA HIS A 411 -12.09 -5.10 -8.19
C HIS A 411 -11.19 -5.29 -9.42
N HIS A 412 -10.10 -4.54 -9.45
CA HIS A 412 -9.07 -4.62 -10.48
C HIS A 412 -8.25 -5.90 -10.28
N GLY A 413 -8.76 -7.01 -10.82
CA GLY A 413 -8.05 -8.28 -10.90
C GLY A 413 -7.65 -8.55 -12.34
N PHE A 414 -6.46 -9.11 -12.55
CA PHE A 414 -6.06 -9.61 -13.86
C PHE A 414 -6.82 -10.90 -14.17
N VAL A 415 -7.22 -11.03 -15.44
CA VAL A 415 -7.73 -12.27 -16.02
C VAL A 415 -6.56 -12.91 -16.79
N TYR A 416 -6.04 -14.04 -16.30
CA TYR A 416 -4.95 -14.78 -16.96
C TYR A 416 -5.52 -16.05 -17.59
N ARG A 417 -5.53 -16.10 -18.92
CA ARG A 417 -5.80 -17.35 -19.66
C ARG A 417 -4.51 -18.17 -19.75
N SER A 418 -4.43 -19.26 -19.01
CA SER A 418 -3.42 -20.29 -19.22
C SER A 418 -3.80 -21.13 -20.44
N TYR A 419 -3.06 -21.00 -21.54
CA TYR A 419 -3.19 -21.91 -22.68
C TYR A 419 -2.24 -23.10 -22.49
N TRP A 420 -2.81 -24.29 -22.32
CA TRP A 420 -2.04 -25.54 -22.36
C TRP A 420 -1.92 -26.02 -23.79
N TYR A 421 -0.73 -25.90 -24.39
CA TYR A 421 -0.41 -26.66 -25.59
C TYR A 421 0.00 -28.07 -25.17
N ALA A 422 -0.76 -29.06 -25.62
CA ALA A 422 -0.42 -30.47 -25.45
C ALA A 422 0.86 -30.78 -26.25
N GLY A 423 2.02 -30.66 -25.58
CA GLY A 423 3.32 -31.00 -26.13
C GLY A 423 4.37 -29.90 -25.91
N ARG A 424 5.14 -30.03 -24.82
CA ARG A 424 6.26 -29.18 -24.35
C ARG A 424 5.88 -27.80 -23.79
N GLY A 425 5.98 -27.70 -22.46
CA GLY A 425 6.14 -26.46 -21.69
C GLY A 425 4.84 -25.68 -21.49
N SER A 426 4.52 -25.38 -20.23
CA SER A 426 3.55 -24.33 -19.90
C SER A 426 4.15 -22.97 -20.25
N VAL A 427 3.62 -22.31 -21.27
CA VAL A 427 3.92 -20.91 -21.54
C VAL A 427 2.77 -20.09 -20.96
N VAL A 428 3.04 -19.39 -19.85
CA VAL A 428 2.14 -18.33 -19.37
C VAL A 428 2.37 -17.13 -20.28
N ALA A 429 1.61 -17.03 -21.37
CA ALA A 429 1.60 -15.86 -22.22
C ALA A 429 0.66 -14.81 -21.61
N PRO A 430 1.08 -13.54 -21.43
CA PRO A 430 0.13 -12.48 -21.14
C PRO A 430 -0.82 -12.37 -22.33
N GLY A 431 -2.11 -12.66 -22.10
CA GLY A 431 -3.15 -12.45 -23.10
C GLY A 431 -3.24 -10.97 -23.43
N ARG A 432 -2.70 -10.56 -24.58
CA ARG A 432 -2.98 -9.25 -25.17
C ARG A 432 -4.44 -9.24 -25.63
N SER A 433 -5.32 -8.74 -24.77
CA SER A 433 -6.66 -8.34 -25.14
C SER A 433 -6.58 -7.07 -26.02
N GLY A 434 -6.54 -7.25 -27.34
CA GLY A 434 -6.59 -6.13 -28.28
C GLY A 434 -6.20 -6.51 -29.71
N SER A 435 -7.16 -7.05 -30.46
CA SER A 435 -7.30 -6.94 -31.92
C SER A 435 -6.05 -7.23 -32.79
N TRP A 436 -5.83 -8.49 -33.16
CA TRP A 436 -5.14 -8.83 -34.41
C TRP A 436 -5.85 -9.99 -35.12
N THR A 437 -6.92 -9.66 -35.85
CA THR A 437 -7.41 -10.43 -37.00
C THR A 437 -8.18 -9.51 -37.96
N ARG A 438 -7.46 -8.88 -38.88
CA ARG A 438 -7.97 -8.72 -40.24
C ARG A 438 -7.06 -9.50 -41.16
N SER A 439 -7.43 -10.75 -41.37
CA SER A 439 -7.16 -11.44 -42.63
C SER A 439 -7.95 -10.73 -43.73
N GLY A 440 -7.25 -10.32 -44.79
CA GLY A 440 -7.83 -9.68 -45.96
C GLY A 440 -6.97 -9.95 -47.19
N GLY A 441 -6.91 -11.21 -47.63
CA GLY A 441 -6.79 -11.51 -49.07
C GLY A 441 -8.20 -11.56 -49.65
N HIS A 442 -8.50 -11.25 -50.90
CA HIS A 442 -7.77 -10.88 -52.11
C HIS A 442 -8.77 -10.10 -53.01
N TYR A 443 -8.31 -9.37 -54.02
CA TYR A 443 -8.68 -9.59 -55.44
C TYR A 443 -7.90 -8.62 -56.35
N HIS A 444 -7.08 -9.22 -57.21
CA HIS A 444 -6.68 -8.62 -58.49
C HIS A 444 -7.82 -8.83 -59.49
N GLY A 445 -8.04 -7.85 -60.36
CA GLY A 445 -8.91 -7.96 -61.52
C GLY A 445 -8.84 -6.69 -62.35
N SER A 446 -8.01 -6.78 -63.38
CA SER A 446 -7.88 -5.94 -64.59
C SER A 446 -9.02 -5.00 -64.94
#